data_AF-A0A520XAP8-F1
#
_entry.id   AF-A0A520XAP8-F1
#
_cell.length_a   1.000
_cell.length_b   1.000
_cell.length_c   1.000
_cell.angle_alpha   90.00
_cell.angle_beta   90.00
_cell.angle_gamma   90.00
#
_symmetry.space_group_name_H-M   'P 1'
#
loop_
_entity.id
_entity.type
_entity.pdbx_description
1 polymer ?
#
loop_
_entity_poly.entity_id
_entity_poly.type
_entity_poly.pdbx_seq_one_letter_code
_entity_poly.pdbx_strand_id
1 'polypeptide(L)'
;DWVILALGQPGVIERAEIDTAHFKGNYPDRVSLEAALFDSDGEATYDSPKWQPLLPEAKLKMDQQHYFDDALLEVGPVSHVRMSIYPDGGVSRIRLFGQVHG
;
A
#
# COMPACT_ATOMS: atom_id res chain seq x y z
N ASP A 1 2.34 12.40 -2.84
CA ASP A 1 3.13 12.01 -1.65
C ASP A 1 3.24 10.49 -1.52
N TRP A 2 4.10 10.00 -0.63
CA TRP A 2 4.30 8.57 -0.40
C TRP A 2 4.65 8.25 1.06
N VAL A 3 4.47 6.99 1.45
CA VAL A 3 4.95 6.42 2.71
C VAL A 3 5.45 4.99 2.48
N ILE A 4 6.50 4.59 3.19
CA ILE A 4 7.00 3.22 3.23
C ILE A 4 6.70 2.64 4.61
N LEU A 5 6.12 1.45 4.62
CA LEU A 5 5.65 0.74 5.81
C LEU A 5 6.41 -0.58 5.91
N ALA A 6 7.11 -0.78 7.02
CA ALA A 6 7.61 -2.11 7.39
C ALA A 6 6.46 -2.92 8.00
N LEU A 7 6.28 -4.15 7.53
CA LEU A 7 5.33 -5.09 8.12
C LEU A 7 5.90 -5.63 9.43
N GLY A 8 5.02 -5.96 10.39
CA GLY A 8 5.46 -6.56 11.66
C GLY A 8 6.17 -7.90 11.48
N GLN A 9 5.81 -8.65 10.44
CA GLN A 9 6.50 -9.85 9.96
C GLN A 9 6.35 -9.95 8.43
N PRO A 10 7.32 -10.55 7.72
CA PRO A 10 7.16 -10.85 6.31
C PRO A 10 5.94 -11.74 6.04
N GLY A 11 5.26 -11.51 4.93
CA GLY A 11 4.04 -12.24 4.60
C GLY A 11 3.56 -12.02 3.17
N VAL A 12 2.55 -12.77 2.77
CA VAL A 12 1.89 -12.61 1.47
C VAL A 12 0.62 -11.81 1.68
N ILE A 13 0.48 -10.67 0.98
CA ILE A 13 -0.68 -9.80 1.09
C ILE A 13 -1.80 -10.35 0.22
N GLU A 14 -2.97 -10.56 0.82
CA GLU A 14 -4.17 -11.12 0.17
C GLU A 14 -5.29 -10.09 0.04
N ARG A 15 -5.32 -9.08 0.92
CA ARG A 15 -6.34 -8.02 0.90
C ARG A 15 -5.75 -6.68 1.28
N ALA A 16 -6.26 -5.63 0.65
CA ALA A 16 -5.86 -4.25 0.92
C ALA A 16 -7.09 -3.36 1.08
N GLU A 17 -7.12 -2.61 2.16
CA GLU A 17 -8.13 -1.59 2.44
C GLU A 17 -7.46 -0.21 2.52
N ILE A 18 -8.01 0.76 1.77
CA ILE A 18 -7.66 2.17 1.88
C ILE A 18 -8.88 2.95 2.34
N ASP A 19 -8.78 3.61 3.48
CA ASP A 19 -9.86 4.35 4.11
C ASP A 19 -9.60 5.87 4.02
N THR A 20 -10.49 6.59 3.34
CA THR A 20 -10.46 8.06 3.24
C THR A 20 -11.42 8.74 4.23
N ALA A 21 -11.87 8.04 5.28
CA ALA A 21 -12.77 8.57 6.29
C ALA A 21 -12.31 9.94 6.82
N HIS A 22 -13.28 10.85 6.96
CA HIS A 22 -13.12 12.24 7.40
C HIS A 22 -12.42 13.19 6.41
N PHE A 23 -11.84 12.68 5.32
CA PHE A 23 -11.28 13.51 4.25
C PHE A 23 -12.37 13.86 3.22
N LYS A 24 -13.14 14.92 3.52
CA LYS A 24 -14.31 15.38 2.72
C LYS A 24 -14.00 16.41 1.63
N GLY A 25 -12.74 16.81 1.50
CA GLY A 25 -12.32 17.82 0.52
C GLY A 25 -10.86 17.71 0.08
N ASN A 26 -10.04 16.98 0.84
CA ASN A 26 -8.62 16.75 0.58
C ASN A 26 -8.26 15.26 0.65
N TYR A 27 -9.14 14.37 0.18
CA TYR A 27 -8.76 12.98 -0.10
C TYR A 27 -7.96 12.95 -1.42
N PRO A 28 -6.98 12.06 -1.56
CA PRO A 28 -6.25 11.92 -2.81
C PRO A 28 -7.15 11.34 -3.90
N ASP A 29 -6.94 11.78 -5.15
CA ASP A 29 -7.71 11.28 -6.29
C ASP A 29 -7.39 9.82 -6.59
N ARG A 30 -6.12 9.43 -6.42
CA ARG A 30 -5.63 8.08 -6.68
C ARG A 30 -4.62 7.60 -5.65
N VAL A 31 -4.51 6.28 -5.55
CA VAL A 31 -3.51 5.55 -4.76
C VAL A 31 -2.89 4.43 -5.59
N SER A 32 -1.64 4.10 -5.33
CA SER A 32 -1.01 2.85 -5.77
C SER A 32 -0.25 2.22 -4.60
N LEU A 33 -0.04 0.91 -4.68
CA LEU A 33 0.79 0.17 -3.73
C LEU A 33 1.88 -0.57 -4.49
N GLU A 34 3.08 -0.55 -3.93
CA GLU A 34 4.18 -1.43 -4.31
C GLU A 34 4.66 -2.19 -3.10
N ALA A 35 5.19 -3.38 -3.31
CA ALA A 35 5.68 -4.22 -2.23
C ALA A 35 6.98 -4.91 -2.62
N ALA A 36 7.78 -5.24 -1.61
CA ALA A 36 9.06 -5.91 -1.80
C ALA A 36 9.49 -6.64 -0.53
N LEU A 37 10.30 -7.67 -0.75
CA LEU A 37 11.03 -8.35 0.32
C LEU A 37 12.43 -7.74 0.42
N PHE A 38 12.70 -7.12 1.56
CA PHE A 38 14.01 -6.57 1.93
C PHE A 38 14.61 -7.37 3.07
N ASP A 39 15.95 -7.48 3.06
CA ASP A 39 16.73 -8.13 4.10
C ASP A 39 16.87 -7.24 5.36
N SER A 40 16.69 -5.92 5.20
CA SER A 40 16.66 -4.96 6.31
C SER A 40 15.86 -3.71 5.95
N ASP A 41 15.34 -3.00 6.96
CA ASP A 41 14.56 -1.77 6.79
C ASP A 41 15.36 -0.66 6.06
N GLY A 42 16.69 -0.64 6.23
CA GLY A 42 17.56 0.34 5.59
C GLY A 42 17.66 0.21 4.07
N GLU A 43 17.31 -0.95 3.50
CA GLU A 43 17.27 -1.16 2.05
C GLU A 43 15.98 -0.70 1.40
N ALA A 44 14.92 -0.50 2.19
CA ALA A 44 13.59 -0.10 1.72
C ALA A 44 13.56 1.41 1.40
N THR A 45 14.46 1.87 0.54
CA THR A 45 14.49 3.25 0.05
C THR A 45 13.45 3.46 -1.05
N TYR A 46 13.02 4.70 -1.25
CA TYR A 46 12.05 5.05 -2.29
C TYR A 46 12.55 4.66 -3.70
N ASP A 47 13.83 4.80 -3.99
CA ASP A 47 14.44 4.53 -5.29
C ASP A 47 14.89 3.08 -5.49
N SER A 48 14.63 2.20 -4.51
CA SER A 48 15.02 0.81 -4.60
C SER A 48 14.43 0.10 -5.83
N PRO A 49 15.23 -0.67 -6.60
CA PRO A 49 14.72 -1.38 -7.77
C PRO A 49 13.93 -2.65 -7.40
N LYS A 50 13.89 -3.04 -6.11
CA LYS A 50 13.17 -4.23 -5.64
C LYS A 50 11.64 -4.04 -5.62
N TRP A 51 11.16 -2.79 -5.63
CA TRP A 51 9.72 -2.50 -5.60
C TRP A 51 8.99 -3.12 -6.79
N GLN A 52 7.96 -3.89 -6.49
CA GLN A 52 7.06 -4.50 -7.47
C GLN A 52 5.64 -3.96 -7.27
N PRO A 53 4.88 -3.74 -8.35
CA PRO A 53 3.51 -3.26 -8.23
C PRO A 53 2.64 -4.30 -7.52
N LEU A 54 2.03 -3.90 -6.40
CA LEU A 54 1.06 -4.70 -5.65
C LEU A 54 -0.37 -4.28 -6.00
N LEU A 55 -0.61 -2.98 -6.14
CA LEU A 55 -1.88 -2.40 -6.61
C LEU A 55 -1.54 -1.30 -7.62
N PRO A 56 -1.91 -1.47 -8.91
CA PRO A 56 -1.84 -0.40 -9.90
C PRO A 56 -2.61 0.84 -9.45
N GLU A 57 -2.35 2.00 -10.06
CA GLU A 57 -3.07 3.24 -9.70
C GLU A 57 -4.60 3.05 -9.76
N ALA A 58 -5.25 3.23 -8.61
CA ALA A 58 -6.67 3.06 -8.43
C ALA A 58 -7.33 4.36 -7.96
N LYS A 59 -8.55 4.62 -8.42
CA LYS A 59 -9.34 5.78 -8.01
C LYS A 59 -9.84 5.61 -6.59
N LEU A 60 -9.77 6.69 -5.82
CA LEU A 60 -10.40 6.81 -4.51
C LEU A 60 -11.62 7.72 -4.60
N LYS A 61 -12.47 7.60 -3.59
CA LYS A 61 -13.62 8.46 -3.36
C LYS A 61 -13.53 9.06 -1.97
N MET A 62 -14.27 10.14 -1.81
CA MET A 62 -14.39 10.89 -0.57
C MET A 62 -15.05 10.06 0.54
N ASP A 63 -14.51 10.13 1.76
CA ASP A 63 -15.14 9.59 3.00
C ASP A 63 -15.60 8.13 2.86
N GLN A 64 -14.74 7.28 2.29
CA GLN A 64 -15.08 5.92 1.91
C GLN A 64 -13.97 4.92 2.23
N GLN A 65 -14.37 3.70 2.59
CA GLN A 65 -13.50 2.52 2.61
C GLN A 65 -13.46 1.87 1.22
N HIS A 66 -12.25 1.60 0.75
CA HIS A 66 -11.98 0.98 -0.54
C HIS A 66 -11.30 -0.36 -0.30
N TYR A 67 -11.88 -1.42 -0.86
CA TYR A 67 -11.32 -2.77 -0.80
C TYR A 67 -10.83 -3.15 -2.20
N PHE A 68 -9.59 -3.62 -2.27
CA PHE A 68 -8.89 -3.87 -3.53
C PHE A 68 -8.50 -5.34 -3.73
N ASP A 69 -9.09 -6.26 -2.99
CA ASP A 69 -8.76 -7.68 -2.94
C ASP A 69 -8.60 -8.29 -4.36
N ASP A 70 -9.56 -8.06 -5.26
CA ASP A 70 -9.55 -8.57 -6.64
C ASP A 70 -8.62 -7.81 -7.60
N ALA A 71 -8.07 -6.67 -7.18
CA ALA A 71 -7.18 -5.82 -7.97
C ALA A 71 -5.70 -5.98 -7.58
N LEU A 72 -5.41 -6.78 -6.56
CA LEU A 72 -4.05 -7.05 -6.13
C LEU A 72 -3.31 -7.93 -7.14
N LEU A 73 -2.05 -7.58 -7.38
CA LEU A 73 -1.11 -8.38 -8.15
C LEU A 73 -0.33 -9.32 -7.23
N GLU A 74 0.04 -10.48 -7.73
CA GLU A 74 0.85 -11.45 -6.99
C GLU A 74 2.32 -11.02 -6.98
N VAL A 75 2.84 -10.71 -5.79
CA VAL A 75 4.25 -10.31 -5.57
C VAL A 75 5.05 -11.36 -4.78
N GLY A 76 4.35 -12.32 -4.15
CA GLY A 76 4.94 -13.28 -3.22
C GLY A 76 5.11 -12.71 -1.80
N PRO A 77 5.98 -13.30 -0.97
CA PRO A 77 6.28 -12.78 0.37
C PRO A 77 6.94 -11.40 0.30
N VAL A 78 6.50 -10.47 1.14
CA VAL A 78 7.02 -9.11 1.22
C VAL A 78 7.25 -8.72 2.67
N SER A 79 8.21 -7.83 2.93
CA SER A 79 8.46 -7.25 4.26
C SER A 79 8.07 -5.78 4.34
N HIS A 80 7.97 -5.09 3.20
CA HIS A 80 7.64 -3.68 3.13
C HIS A 80 6.59 -3.41 2.05
N VAL A 81 5.81 -2.35 2.29
CA VAL A 81 4.87 -1.80 1.31
C VAL A 81 5.09 -0.29 1.19
N ARG A 82 5.18 0.19 -0.04
CA ARG A 82 5.12 1.61 -0.36
C ARG A 82 3.71 1.96 -0.81
N MET A 83 3.10 2.94 -0.16
CA MET A 83 1.87 3.57 -0.63
C MET A 83 2.19 4.93 -1.23
N SER A 84 1.71 5.16 -2.44
CA SER A 84 1.82 6.45 -3.14
C SER A 84 0.43 7.01 -3.39
N ILE A 85 0.25 8.31 -3.15
CA ILE A 85 -0.99 9.03 -3.41
C ILE A 85 -0.77 10.16 -4.41
N TYR A 86 -1.78 10.45 -5.23
CA TYR A 86 -1.66 11.36 -6.36
C TYR A 86 -2.81 12.40 -6.41
N PRO A 87 -2.51 13.70 -6.60
CA PRO A 87 -1.17 14.31 -6.45
C PRO A 87 -0.73 14.40 -4.98
N ASP A 88 -1.69 14.69 -4.10
CA ASP A 88 -1.55 14.89 -2.66
C ASP A 88 -2.92 14.66 -1.98
N GLY A 89 -2.97 14.76 -0.64
CA GLY A 89 -4.18 14.60 0.15
C GLY A 89 -3.96 13.75 1.40
N GLY A 90 -5.04 13.35 2.05
CA GLY A 90 -5.01 12.53 3.25
C GLY A 90 -5.74 11.20 3.10
N VAL A 91 -5.12 10.17 3.67
CA VAL A 91 -5.67 8.83 3.87
C VAL A 91 -5.76 8.61 5.36
N SER A 92 -6.91 8.15 5.85
CA SER A 92 -7.13 7.88 7.27
C SER A 92 -6.40 6.61 7.70
N ARG A 93 -6.58 5.54 6.93
CA ARG A 93 -5.98 4.23 7.23
C ARG A 93 -5.61 3.49 5.96
N ILE A 94 -4.54 2.72 6.09
CA ILE A 94 -4.23 1.59 5.23
C ILE A 94 -4.29 0.34 6.10
N ARG A 95 -4.92 -0.72 5.61
CA ARG A 95 -4.87 -2.05 6.23
C ARG A 95 -4.48 -3.06 5.17
N LEU A 96 -3.49 -3.88 5.51
CA LEU A 96 -2.99 -4.96 4.67
C LEU A 96 -3.22 -6.24 5.44
N PHE A 97 -3.95 -7.17 4.84
CA PHE A 97 -4.23 -8.47 5.43
C PHE A 97 -3.57 -9.54 4.58
N GLY A 98 -3.05 -10.56 5.25
CA GLY A 98 -2.30 -11.61 4.59
C GLY A 98 -1.88 -12.69 5.56
N GLN A 99 -1.19 -13.69 5.02
CA GLN A 99 -0.60 -14.77 5.80
C GLN A 99 0.85 -14.47 6.11
N VAL A 100 1.26 -14.75 7.36
CA VAL A 100 2.67 -14.67 7.75
C VAL A 100 3.46 -15.71 6.98
N HIS A 101 4.63 -15.31 6.48
CA HIS A 101 5.59 -16.19 5.82
C HIS A 101 6.75 -16.47 6.78
N GLY A 102 6.97 -17.74 7.09
CA GLY A 102 8.03 -18.21 8.00
C GLY A 102 8.65 -19.51 7.53
#